data_AF-A0A9N9IU76-F1
#
_entry.id   AF-A0A9N9IU76-F1
#
_cell.length_a   1.000
_cell.length_b   1.000
_cell.length_c   1.000
_cell.angle_alpha   90.00
_cell.angle_beta   90.00
_cell.angle_gamma   90.00
#
_symmetry.space_group_name_H-M   'P 1'
#
loop_
_entity.id
_entity.type
_entity.pdbx_description
1 polymer ?
#
loop_
_entity_poly.entity_id
_entity_poly.type
_entity_poly.pdbx_seq_one_letter_code
_entity_poly.pdbx_strand_id
1 'polypeptide(L)'
;MTKNSYSVWSLSDDFQINNTNPNPSSVWSYGNKKEILGPFTLYTQLLADPKNSGVYAWYETGVNWDTPGNWLGVYYNSKTTSVNLTYPSQIITFPPHGVAMQSGNDSRFSVARYTTPIDGIYNITATFTRIDIDSNTTNASTGVYIIYKNYQLFVNNIYGMRGATLFNTSINLKANEVIDFIVGVGPDKIDKYDMTN
;
A
#
# COMPACT_ATOMS: atom_id res chain seq x y z
N MET A 1 20.22 14.79 30.74
CA MET A 1 20.26 13.68 29.75
C MET A 1 19.13 13.89 28.76
N THR A 2 19.41 14.51 27.62
CA THR A 2 18.46 14.64 26.52
C THR A 2 18.44 13.31 25.76
N LYS A 3 17.36 12.56 25.91
CA LYS A 3 17.09 11.36 25.13
C LYS A 3 16.87 11.84 23.69
N ASN A 4 17.78 11.52 22.76
CA ASN A 4 17.53 11.68 21.33
C ASN A 4 16.32 10.80 20.97
N SER A 5 15.14 11.39 20.93
CA SER A 5 13.96 10.75 20.37
C SER A 5 14.12 10.76 18.85
N TYR A 6 14.47 9.61 18.28
CA TYR A 6 14.31 9.41 16.85
C TYR A 6 12.82 9.45 16.52
N SER A 7 12.44 10.26 15.54
CA SER A 7 11.10 10.21 14.97
C SER A 7 10.95 8.92 14.16
N VAL A 8 9.91 8.15 14.45
CA VAL A 8 9.52 6.97 13.67
C VAL A 8 8.25 7.35 12.93
N TRP A 9 8.27 7.18 11.60
CA TRP A 9 7.09 7.30 10.75
C TRP A 9 6.76 5.91 10.21
N SER A 10 5.49 5.55 10.32
CA SER A 10 5.00 4.20 10.08
C SER A 10 3.73 4.31 9.27
N LEU A 11 3.71 3.68 8.09
CA LEU A 11 2.57 3.71 7.19
C LEU A 11 1.27 3.31 7.90
N SER A 12 1.34 2.29 8.76
CA SER A 12 0.21 1.80 9.56
C SER A 12 -0.20 2.76 10.68
N ASP A 13 0.74 3.24 11.49
CA ASP A 13 0.41 4.08 12.65
C ASP A 13 -0.03 5.50 12.24
N ASP A 14 0.48 5.97 11.10
CA ASP A 14 0.17 7.30 10.54
C ASP A 14 -1.07 7.29 9.62
N PHE A 15 -1.72 6.14 9.40
CA PHE A 15 -2.88 6.04 8.51
C PHE A 15 -4.13 6.68 9.14
N GLN A 16 -4.66 7.73 8.51
CA GLN A 16 -5.86 8.43 8.97
C GLN A 16 -7.10 8.01 8.18
N ILE A 17 -8.16 7.72 8.93
CA ILE A 17 -9.48 7.33 8.42
C ILE A 17 -10.56 8.42 8.63
N ASN A 18 -10.18 9.65 8.98
CA ASN A 18 -11.14 10.74 9.18
C ASN A 18 -11.21 11.65 7.94
N ASN A 19 -12.39 12.21 7.70
CA ASN A 19 -12.65 13.10 6.57
C ASN A 19 -12.19 14.56 6.81
N THR A 20 -11.84 14.90 8.05
CA THR A 20 -11.40 16.25 8.45
C THR A 20 -9.96 16.53 8.08
N ASN A 21 -9.14 15.49 7.92
CA ASN A 21 -7.78 15.58 7.42
C ASN A 21 -7.63 14.58 6.26
N PRO A 22 -8.15 14.95 5.07
CA PRO A 22 -8.19 14.06 3.92
C PRO A 22 -6.77 13.72 3.47
N ASN A 23 -6.61 12.63 2.71
CA ASN A 23 -5.37 12.31 2.02
C ASN A 23 -4.77 13.58 1.36
N PRO A 24 -3.58 14.06 1.77
CA PRO A 24 -2.54 13.39 2.56
C PRO A 24 -2.78 13.21 4.07
N SER A 25 -2.34 12.07 4.60
CA SER A 25 -2.36 11.69 6.01
C SER A 25 -0.98 11.85 6.65
N SER A 26 -0.73 12.94 7.38
CA SER A 26 0.59 13.25 7.95
C SER A 26 1.66 13.35 6.83
N VAL A 27 2.73 12.58 6.93
CA VAL A 27 3.81 12.46 5.92
C VAL A 27 3.44 11.55 4.75
N TRP A 28 2.27 10.91 4.77
CA TRP A 28 1.86 9.93 3.76
C TRP A 28 0.81 10.49 2.81
N SER A 29 0.91 10.14 1.53
CA SER A 29 -0.13 10.35 0.52
C SER A 29 -0.45 9.03 -0.19
N TYR A 30 -1.71 8.78 -0.49
CA TYR A 30 -2.15 7.55 -1.16
C TYR A 30 -2.66 7.85 -2.57
N GLY A 31 -2.36 6.99 -3.53
CA GLY A 31 -2.74 7.27 -4.91
C GLY A 31 -2.35 6.16 -5.87
N ASN A 32 -2.36 6.50 -7.15
CA ASN A 32 -1.97 5.60 -8.21
C ASN A 32 -0.97 6.21 -9.19
N LYS A 33 -0.38 5.34 -9.99
CA LYS A 33 0.38 5.68 -11.19
C LYS A 33 -0.02 4.78 -12.35
N LYS A 34 0.09 5.31 -13.57
CA LYS A 34 -0.03 4.51 -14.81
C LYS A 34 1.28 3.86 -15.25
N GLU A 35 2.41 4.46 -14.86
CA GLU A 35 3.76 3.98 -15.11
C GLU A 35 4.55 4.12 -13.81
N ILE A 36 5.47 3.19 -13.52
CA ILE A 36 6.22 3.17 -12.24
C ILE A 36 6.92 4.51 -11.94
N LEU A 37 7.54 5.10 -12.97
CA LEU A 37 8.22 6.40 -12.90
C LEU A 37 7.34 7.57 -13.37
N GLY A 38 6.07 7.30 -13.65
CA GLY A 38 5.11 8.27 -14.13
C GLY A 38 4.56 9.18 -13.02
N PRO A 39 3.66 10.10 -13.39
CA PRO A 39 3.03 11.03 -12.46
C PRO A 39 2.16 10.29 -11.44
N PHE A 40 2.19 10.77 -10.19
CA PHE A 40 1.35 10.30 -9.10
C PHE A 40 0.02 11.04 -9.08
N THR A 41 -1.08 10.29 -9.03
CA THR A 41 -2.44 10.81 -8.93
C THR A 41 -3.02 10.44 -7.57
N LEU A 42 -3.49 11.44 -6.82
CA LEU A 42 -3.97 11.26 -5.46
C LEU A 42 -5.34 10.57 -5.43
N TYR A 43 -5.53 9.65 -4.50
CA TYR A 43 -6.85 9.15 -4.12
C TYR A 43 -7.58 10.18 -3.27
N THR A 44 -8.84 10.46 -3.56
CA THR A 44 -9.59 11.54 -2.88
C THR A 44 -10.86 11.04 -2.19
N GLN A 45 -11.17 9.75 -2.31
CA GLN A 45 -12.37 9.16 -1.75
C GLN A 45 -12.00 8.08 -0.72
N LEU A 46 -12.39 8.29 0.54
CA LEU A 46 -12.27 7.30 1.59
C LEU A 46 -13.60 6.53 1.71
N LEU A 47 -13.54 5.22 1.61
CA LEU A 47 -14.69 4.33 1.77
C LEU A 47 -14.46 3.35 2.91
N ALA A 48 -15.50 3.09 3.70
CA ALA A 48 -15.54 1.93 4.59
C ALA A 48 -16.07 0.70 3.82
N ASP A 49 -15.63 -0.49 4.21
CA ASP A 49 -16.24 -1.73 3.75
C ASP A 49 -17.76 -1.70 4.04
N PRO A 50 -18.63 -1.91 3.04
CA PRO A 50 -20.08 -1.91 3.21
C PRO A 50 -20.57 -3.00 4.18
N LYS A 51 -19.78 -4.04 4.44
CA LYS A 51 -20.07 -5.06 5.46
C LYS A 51 -19.65 -4.64 6.87
N ASN A 52 -19.13 -3.43 7.04
CA ASN A 52 -18.67 -2.87 8.32
C ASN A 52 -17.63 -3.75 9.03
N SER A 53 -16.73 -4.38 8.27
CA SER A 53 -15.65 -5.21 8.84
C SER A 53 -14.63 -4.41 9.66
N GLY A 54 -14.55 -3.09 9.43
CA GLY A 54 -13.50 -2.23 9.96
C GLY A 54 -12.34 -1.98 9.00
N VAL A 55 -12.42 -2.48 7.76
CA VAL A 55 -11.51 -2.10 6.70
C VAL A 55 -11.99 -0.81 6.04
N TYR A 56 -11.07 0.11 5.82
CA TYR A 56 -11.27 1.35 5.07
C TYR A 56 -10.35 1.35 3.86
N ALA A 57 -10.69 2.09 2.82
CA ALA A 57 -9.87 2.19 1.62
C ALA A 57 -9.90 3.59 1.01
N TRP A 58 -8.73 4.09 0.63
CA TRP A 58 -8.57 5.24 -0.25
C TRP A 58 -8.66 4.80 -1.71
N TYR A 59 -9.55 5.45 -2.45
CA TYR A 59 -9.82 5.23 -3.87
C TYR A 59 -9.81 6.54 -4.68
N GLU A 60 -9.81 6.38 -5.99
CA GLU A 60 -10.14 7.47 -6.91
C GLU A 60 -11.59 7.94 -6.74
N THR A 61 -11.86 9.19 -7.11
CA THR A 61 -13.22 9.73 -7.11
C THR A 61 -14.15 8.90 -8.01
N GLY A 62 -15.33 8.58 -7.50
CA GLY A 62 -16.38 7.90 -8.26
C GLY A 62 -16.27 6.38 -8.25
N VAL A 63 -15.25 5.82 -7.60
CA VAL A 63 -15.13 4.38 -7.38
C VAL A 63 -16.02 3.96 -6.22
N ASN A 64 -16.77 2.88 -6.37
CA ASN A 64 -17.50 2.25 -5.28
C ASN A 64 -16.79 0.96 -4.85
N TRP A 65 -16.88 0.61 -3.56
CA TRP A 65 -16.22 -0.56 -2.96
C TRP A 65 -16.46 -1.87 -3.74
N ASP A 66 -17.71 -2.12 -4.14
CA ASP A 66 -18.12 -3.35 -4.83
C ASP A 66 -18.04 -3.26 -6.36
N THR A 67 -17.37 -2.25 -6.91
CA THR A 67 -17.21 -2.14 -8.37
C THR A 67 -16.37 -3.33 -8.87
N PRO A 68 -16.93 -4.26 -9.66
CA PRO A 68 -16.20 -5.45 -10.06
C PRO A 68 -14.93 -5.10 -10.84
N GLY A 69 -13.80 -5.65 -10.40
CA GLY A 69 -12.50 -5.42 -11.04
C GLY A 69 -11.86 -4.06 -10.74
N ASN A 70 -12.46 -3.21 -9.91
CA ASN A 70 -11.87 -1.92 -9.53
C ASN A 70 -11.55 -1.90 -8.03
N TRP A 71 -10.50 -2.63 -7.67
CA TRP A 71 -9.94 -2.67 -6.32
C TRP A 71 -8.63 -1.88 -6.22
N LEU A 72 -8.33 -1.03 -7.20
CA LEU A 72 -7.16 -0.17 -7.17
C LEU A 72 -7.25 0.80 -5.98
N GLY A 73 -6.46 0.56 -4.93
CA GLY A 73 -6.60 1.34 -3.70
C GLY A 73 -5.53 1.07 -2.66
N VAL A 74 -5.57 1.85 -1.58
CA VAL A 74 -4.82 1.61 -0.34
C VAL A 74 -5.83 1.38 0.78
N TYR A 75 -5.75 0.20 1.39
CA TYR A 75 -6.66 -0.34 2.38
C TYR A 75 -6.02 -0.28 3.77
N TYR A 76 -6.83 -0.16 4.80
CA TYR A 76 -6.39 -0.15 6.18
C TYR A 76 -7.38 -0.87 7.08
N ASN A 77 -6.88 -1.80 7.91
CA ASN A 77 -7.66 -2.43 8.96
C ASN A 77 -7.62 -1.59 10.24
N SER A 78 -8.73 -0.96 10.60
CA SER A 78 -8.83 -0.16 11.83
C SER A 78 -8.89 -0.97 13.13
N LYS A 79 -9.00 -2.30 13.05
CA LYS A 79 -9.15 -3.17 14.21
C LYS A 79 -7.80 -3.60 14.79
N THR A 80 -7.79 -3.84 16.09
CA THR A 80 -6.66 -4.46 16.83
C THR A 80 -6.56 -5.98 16.61
N THR A 81 -7.45 -6.55 15.80
CA THR A 81 -7.49 -7.96 15.44
C THR A 81 -7.44 -8.12 13.92
N SER A 82 -7.03 -9.30 13.45
CA SER A 82 -7.11 -9.61 12.02
C SER A 82 -8.55 -9.56 11.53
N VAL A 83 -8.71 -9.10 10.29
CA VAL A 83 -10.02 -9.04 9.62
C VAL A 83 -9.97 -9.84 8.33
N ASN A 84 -10.98 -10.69 8.13
CA ASN A 84 -11.12 -11.50 6.92
C ASN A 84 -12.22 -10.93 6.03
N LEU A 85 -11.85 -10.48 4.82
CA LEU A 85 -12.82 -10.20 3.77
C LEU A 85 -13.02 -11.48 2.94
N THR A 86 -14.21 -12.06 3.03
CA THR A 86 -14.54 -13.32 2.34
C THR A 86 -15.32 -13.03 1.05
N TYR A 87 -14.80 -13.57 -0.05
CA TYR A 87 -15.39 -13.56 -1.38
C TYR A 87 -15.55 -15.00 -1.89
N PRO A 88 -16.36 -15.26 -2.94
CA PRO A 88 -16.66 -16.63 -3.38
C PRO A 88 -15.44 -17.51 -3.68
N SER A 89 -14.31 -16.93 -4.09
CA SER A 89 -13.09 -17.65 -4.47
C SER A 89 -11.82 -17.23 -3.72
N GLN A 90 -11.93 -16.36 -2.71
CA GLN A 90 -10.76 -15.84 -1.96
C GLN A 90 -11.14 -15.35 -0.58
N ILE A 91 -10.17 -15.40 0.32
CA ILE A 91 -10.19 -14.73 1.61
C ILE A 91 -9.00 -13.76 1.64
N ILE A 92 -9.27 -12.49 1.94
CA ILE A 92 -8.21 -11.50 2.20
C ILE A 92 -8.08 -11.32 3.70
N THR A 93 -6.92 -11.65 4.27
CA THR A 93 -6.69 -11.54 5.71
C THR A 93 -5.81 -10.34 6.03
N PHE A 94 -6.43 -9.25 6.44
CA PHE A 94 -5.72 -8.07 6.91
C PHE A 94 -5.18 -8.28 8.32
N PRO A 95 -3.89 -8.00 8.58
CA PRO A 95 -3.37 -7.99 9.94
C PRO A 95 -3.95 -6.81 10.75
N PRO A 96 -3.90 -6.86 12.10
CA PRO A 96 -4.27 -5.74 12.95
C PRO A 96 -3.53 -4.46 12.54
N HIS A 97 -4.24 -3.34 12.39
CA HIS A 97 -3.65 -2.06 11.96
C HIS A 97 -2.83 -2.15 10.65
N GLY A 98 -3.07 -3.18 9.83
CA GLY A 98 -2.36 -3.41 8.58
C GLY A 98 -2.83 -2.47 7.50
N VAL A 99 -1.88 -1.90 6.76
CA VAL A 99 -2.13 -1.27 5.46
C VAL A 99 -1.92 -2.30 4.37
N ALA A 100 -2.75 -2.30 3.32
CA ALA A 100 -2.50 -3.11 2.14
C ALA A 100 -2.80 -2.30 0.88
N MET A 101 -2.22 -2.71 -0.23
CA MET A 101 -2.37 -2.07 -1.52
C MET A 101 -2.74 -3.10 -2.57
N GLN A 102 -3.55 -2.67 -3.53
CA GLN A 102 -4.02 -3.51 -4.62
C GLN A 102 -3.88 -2.75 -5.93
N SER A 103 -3.31 -3.41 -6.94
CA SER A 103 -3.17 -2.88 -8.28
C SER A 103 -4.52 -2.83 -9.01
N GLY A 104 -4.58 -2.07 -10.10
CA GLY A 104 -5.77 -2.02 -10.95
C GLY A 104 -5.76 -3.14 -11.99
N ASN A 105 -6.95 -3.62 -12.36
CA ASN A 105 -7.13 -4.56 -13.48
C ASN A 105 -6.68 -4.00 -14.84
N ASP A 106 -6.49 -2.69 -14.94
CA ASP A 106 -5.91 -1.97 -16.06
C ASP A 106 -4.40 -1.76 -15.92
N SER A 107 -3.75 -2.56 -15.05
CA SER A 107 -2.31 -2.54 -14.75
C SER A 107 -1.80 -1.27 -14.09
N ARG A 108 -2.68 -0.41 -13.57
CA ARG A 108 -2.26 0.74 -12.75
C ARG A 108 -1.69 0.27 -11.41
N PHE A 109 -0.75 1.06 -10.91
CA PHE A 109 -0.06 0.81 -9.67
C PHE A 109 -0.73 1.54 -8.51
N SER A 110 -0.88 0.89 -7.37
CA SER A 110 -1.23 1.55 -6.11
C SER A 110 0.02 2.01 -5.38
N VAL A 111 -0.05 3.19 -4.77
CA VAL A 111 1.11 3.91 -4.23
C VAL A 111 0.80 4.48 -2.85
N ALA A 112 1.68 4.16 -1.90
CA ALA A 112 1.86 4.92 -0.67
C ALA A 112 3.14 5.78 -0.80
N ARG A 113 2.98 7.10 -0.80
CA ARG A 113 4.05 8.07 -0.95
C ARG A 113 4.42 8.68 0.40
N TYR A 114 5.67 8.50 0.81
CA TYR A 114 6.27 9.20 1.93
C TYR A 114 6.81 10.55 1.47
N THR A 115 6.48 11.63 2.18
CA THR A 115 7.08 12.96 2.01
C THR A 115 7.97 13.26 3.21
N THR A 116 9.26 13.41 2.96
CA THR A 116 10.27 13.61 4.00
C THR A 116 10.00 14.92 4.75
N PRO A 117 9.74 14.90 6.07
CA PRO A 117 9.38 16.11 6.81
C PRO A 117 10.59 16.99 7.14
N ILE A 118 11.77 16.39 7.34
CA ILE A 118 12.99 17.09 7.75
C ILE A 118 14.22 16.49 7.07
N ASP A 119 15.28 17.28 6.92
CA ASP A 119 16.56 16.79 6.43
C ASP A 119 17.16 15.75 7.40
N GLY A 120 17.72 14.66 6.86
CA GLY A 120 18.45 13.69 7.69
C GLY A 120 18.78 12.38 7.00
N ILE A 121 19.45 11.50 7.76
CA ILE A 121 19.68 10.11 7.37
C ILE A 121 18.50 9.28 7.90
N TYR A 122 17.82 8.60 6.99
CA TYR A 122 16.66 7.77 7.26
C TYR A 122 17.01 6.30 7.10
N ASN A 123 16.67 5.49 8.10
CA ASN A 123 16.67 4.05 7.99
C ASN A 123 15.28 3.61 7.51
N ILE A 124 15.21 3.08 6.30
CA ILE A 124 13.97 2.63 5.67
C ILE A 124 13.92 1.12 5.82
N THR A 125 12.84 0.61 6.41
CA THR A 125 12.52 -0.82 6.42
C THR A 125 11.13 -0.99 5.87
N ALA A 126 10.97 -1.86 4.87
CA ALA A 126 9.69 -2.18 4.27
C ALA A 126 9.59 -3.67 4.02
N THR A 127 8.48 -4.27 4.46
CA THR A 127 8.11 -5.64 4.14
C THR A 127 6.89 -5.58 3.25
N PHE A 128 6.92 -6.31 2.15
CA PHE A 128 5.75 -6.52 1.32
C PHE A 128 5.33 -7.98 1.47
N THR A 129 4.06 -8.23 1.80
CA THR A 129 3.52 -9.58 1.98
C THR A 129 2.17 -9.72 1.30
N ARG A 130 2.01 -10.74 0.45
CA ARG A 130 0.68 -11.06 -0.12
C ARG A 130 -0.27 -11.52 0.99
N ILE A 131 -1.47 -10.95 1.04
CA ILE A 131 -2.48 -11.25 2.06
C ILE A 131 -3.73 -11.94 1.54
N ASP A 132 -3.79 -12.18 0.22
CA ASP A 132 -4.76 -13.10 -0.36
C ASP A 132 -4.46 -14.55 0.01
N ILE A 133 -5.53 -15.25 0.39
CA ILE A 133 -5.57 -16.69 0.61
C ILE A 133 -6.61 -17.21 -0.38
N ASP A 134 -6.15 -17.96 -1.38
CA ASP A 134 -7.01 -18.68 -2.30
C ASP A 134 -6.64 -20.17 -2.33
N SER A 135 -7.57 -21.00 -2.78
CA SER A 135 -7.38 -22.45 -2.83
C SER A 135 -6.75 -22.94 -4.14
N ASN A 136 -6.55 -22.07 -5.14
CA ASN A 136 -6.45 -22.46 -6.55
C ASN A 136 -5.34 -21.76 -7.37
N THR A 137 -4.54 -20.84 -6.81
CA THR A 137 -3.50 -20.12 -7.56
C THR A 137 -2.11 -20.25 -6.93
N THR A 138 -1.37 -21.26 -7.40
CA THR A 138 0.08 -21.39 -7.13
C THR A 138 0.92 -20.40 -7.93
N ASN A 139 0.32 -19.72 -8.92
CA ASN A 139 1.04 -18.91 -9.92
C ASN A 139 0.79 -17.40 -9.80
N ALA A 140 -0.08 -16.96 -8.89
CA ALA A 140 -0.33 -15.53 -8.71
C ALA A 140 0.95 -14.82 -8.25
N SER A 141 1.18 -13.63 -8.80
CA SER A 141 2.39 -12.86 -8.55
C SER A 141 2.13 -11.38 -8.49
N THR A 142 2.77 -10.70 -7.54
CA THR A 142 2.63 -9.25 -7.37
C THR A 142 3.97 -8.56 -7.55
N GLY A 143 3.99 -7.46 -8.32
CA GLY A 143 5.16 -6.61 -8.49
C GLY A 143 5.23 -5.56 -7.39
N VAL A 144 6.39 -5.43 -6.74
CA VAL A 144 6.62 -4.45 -5.67
C VAL A 144 7.85 -3.59 -5.95
N TYR A 145 7.73 -2.29 -5.68
CA TYR A 145 8.75 -1.32 -6.03
C TYR A 145 8.92 -0.26 -4.94
N ILE A 146 10.15 0.22 -4.77
CA ILE A 146 10.45 1.42 -3.99
C ILE A 146 11.20 2.41 -4.88
N ILE A 147 10.63 3.60 -5.06
CA ILE A 147 11.16 4.63 -5.96
C ILE A 147 11.60 5.86 -5.18
N TYR A 148 12.79 6.37 -5.48
CA TYR A 148 13.30 7.64 -4.96
C TYR A 148 13.97 8.43 -6.08
N LYS A 149 13.59 9.70 -6.28
CA LYS A 149 14.13 10.57 -7.34
C LYS A 149 14.10 9.95 -8.75
N ASN A 150 13.02 9.24 -9.09
CA ASN A 150 12.88 8.49 -10.35
C ASN A 150 13.87 7.31 -10.52
N TYR A 151 14.57 6.90 -9.47
CA TYR A 151 15.37 5.68 -9.44
C TYR A 151 14.61 4.59 -8.71
N GLN A 152 14.63 3.38 -9.29
CA GLN A 152 14.09 2.19 -8.63
C GLN A 152 15.10 1.71 -7.57
N LEU A 153 14.91 2.11 -6.31
CA LEU A 153 15.74 1.64 -5.18
C LEU A 153 15.54 0.15 -4.91
N PHE A 154 14.32 -0.33 -5.17
CA PHE A 154 13.94 -1.73 -5.00
C PHE A 154 12.96 -2.14 -6.09
N VAL A 155 13.17 -3.33 -6.64
CA VAL A 155 12.27 -3.97 -7.61
C VAL A 155 12.25 -5.46 -7.26
N ASN A 156 11.08 -6.00 -6.98
CA ASN A 156 10.94 -7.43 -6.77
C ASN A 156 9.55 -7.92 -7.19
N ASN A 157 9.43 -9.24 -7.32
CA ASN A 157 8.16 -9.92 -7.50
C ASN A 157 7.95 -10.89 -6.35
N ILE A 158 6.72 -10.91 -5.84
CA ILE A 158 6.30 -11.81 -4.77
C ILE A 158 5.47 -12.91 -5.41
N TYR A 159 5.80 -14.17 -5.12
CA TYR A 159 5.12 -15.34 -5.68
C TYR A 159 4.44 -16.16 -4.60
N GLY A 160 3.34 -16.81 -4.97
CA GLY A 160 2.64 -17.76 -4.13
C GLY A 160 1.93 -17.12 -2.94
N MET A 161 1.08 -17.92 -2.31
CA MET A 161 0.27 -17.50 -1.17
C MET A 161 1.18 -17.11 0.00
N ARG A 162 0.96 -15.91 0.57
CA ARG A 162 1.79 -15.35 1.67
C ARG A 162 3.28 -15.23 1.35
N GLY A 163 3.64 -15.18 0.06
CA GLY A 163 4.97 -14.76 -0.34
C GLY A 163 5.28 -13.39 0.26
N ALA A 164 6.54 -13.17 0.63
CA ALA A 164 6.98 -11.91 1.19
C ALA A 164 8.39 -11.55 0.73
N THR A 165 8.68 -10.25 0.74
CA THR A 165 10.03 -9.73 0.53
C THR A 165 10.29 -8.56 1.46
N LEU A 166 11.57 -8.33 1.76
CA LEU A 166 12.03 -7.30 2.70
C LEU A 166 13.03 -6.39 1.99
N PHE A 167 12.93 -5.10 2.27
CA PHE A 167 13.90 -4.10 1.91
C PHE A 167 14.36 -3.35 3.15
N ASN A 168 15.67 -3.14 3.28
CA ASN A 168 16.26 -2.31 4.31
C ASN A 168 17.42 -1.50 3.73
N THR A 169 17.42 -0.18 3.95
CA THR A 169 18.50 0.71 3.54
C THR A 169 18.61 1.93 4.45
N SER A 170 19.75 2.62 4.37
CA SER A 170 19.93 3.94 4.95
C SER A 170 20.18 4.94 3.83
N ILE A 171 19.42 6.04 3.79
CA ILE A 171 19.55 7.06 2.75
C ILE A 171 19.45 8.46 3.35
N ASN A 172 20.22 9.40 2.79
CA ASN A 172 20.14 10.81 3.14
C ASN A 172 19.00 11.47 2.35
N LEU A 173 17.98 11.95 3.05
CA LEU A 173 16.82 12.61 2.47
C LEU A 173 16.80 14.09 2.83
N LYS A 174 16.28 14.90 1.91
CA LYS A 174 15.97 16.31 2.13
C LYS A 174 14.49 16.50 2.37
N ALA A 175 14.14 17.50 3.18
CA ALA A 175 12.76 17.86 3.41
C ALA A 175 12.02 18.05 2.07
N ASN A 176 10.80 17.53 1.99
CA ASN A 176 9.92 17.45 0.83
C ASN A 176 10.36 16.49 -0.30
N GLU A 177 11.48 15.77 -0.16
CA GLU A 177 11.76 14.65 -1.06
C GLU A 177 10.81 13.50 -0.80
N VAL A 178 10.45 12.78 -1.86
CA VAL A 178 9.45 11.71 -1.81
C VAL A 178 10.04 10.34 -2.06
N ILE A 179 9.49 9.35 -1.38
CA ILE A 179 9.72 7.93 -1.64
C ILE A 179 8.37 7.28 -1.91
N ASP A 180 8.26 6.56 -3.03
CA ASP A 180 7.05 5.82 -3.36
C ASP A 180 7.24 4.34 -3.06
N PHE A 181 6.33 3.78 -2.25
CA PHE A 181 6.15 2.35 -2.09
C PHE A 181 4.98 1.94 -2.98
N ILE A 182 5.23 1.01 -3.90
CA ILE A 182 4.35 0.75 -5.03
C ILE A 182 4.02 -0.73 -5.12
N VAL A 183 2.75 -1.04 -5.31
CA VAL A 183 2.23 -2.37 -5.66
C VAL A 183 1.60 -2.32 -7.05
N GLY A 184 1.97 -3.28 -7.90
CA GLY A 184 1.47 -3.46 -9.25
C GLY A 184 1.26 -4.94 -9.57
N VAL A 185 0.69 -5.23 -10.74
CA VAL A 185 0.60 -6.60 -11.23
C VAL A 185 2.00 -7.21 -11.37
N GLY A 186 2.13 -8.50 -11.07
CA GLY A 186 3.36 -9.24 -11.28
C GLY A 186 3.54 -9.73 -12.73
N PRO A 187 4.52 -10.62 -12.97
CA PRO A 187 4.82 -11.14 -14.31
C PRO A 187 3.67 -11.91 -14.97
N ASP A 188 2.71 -12.42 -14.19
CA ASP A 188 1.47 -13.04 -14.68
C ASP A 188 0.47 -12.04 -15.30
N LYS A 189 0.65 -10.74 -15.04
CA LYS A 189 -0.17 -9.62 -15.56
C LYS A 189 -1.65 -9.71 -15.15
N ILE A 190 -1.91 -10.30 -13.99
CA ILE A 190 -3.25 -10.46 -13.44
C ILE A 190 -3.27 -9.75 -12.09
N ASP A 191 -4.25 -8.89 -11.85
CA ASP A 191 -4.41 -8.18 -10.56
C ASP A 191 -5.14 -9.03 -9.51
N LYS A 192 -5.75 -10.14 -9.92
CA LYS A 192 -6.45 -11.03 -8.99
C LYS A 192 -5.46 -11.65 -8.02
N TYR A 193 -5.82 -11.58 -6.74
CA TYR A 193 -5.04 -12.12 -5.64
C TYR A 193 -3.72 -11.37 -5.37
N ASP A 194 -3.61 -10.11 -5.79
CA ASP A 194 -2.40 -9.29 -5.61
C ASP A 194 -2.40 -8.36 -4.39
N MET A 195 -3.37 -8.51 -3.49
CA MET A 195 -3.47 -7.65 -2.31
C MET A 195 -2.23 -7.86 -1.46
N THR A 196 -1.48 -6.79 -1.27
CA THR A 196 -0.16 -6.83 -0.64
C THR A 196 -0.10 -5.84 0.50
N ASN A 197 0.20 -6.34 1.70
CA ASN A 197 0.51 -5.55 2.89
C ASN A 197 1.93 -5.00 2.82
#